data_AF-A0A2D4N6B2-F1
#
_entry.id   AF-A0A2D4N6B2-F1
#
_cell.length_a   1.000
_cell.length_b   1.000
_cell.length_c   1.000
_cell.angle_alpha   90.00
_cell.angle_beta   90.00
_cell.angle_gamma   90.00
#
_symmetry.space_group_name_H-M   'P 1'
#
loop_
_entity.id
_entity.type
_entity.pdbx_description
1 polymer ?
#
loop_
_entity_poly.entity_id
_entity_poly.type
_entity_poly.pdbx_seq_one_letter_code
_entity_poly.pdbx_strand_id
1 'polypeptide(L)'
;NSKARRDKCGVCGGDNSSCKTIAGTFNTVHYGYNTVIRIPAGATNIDIRQHSYSGKPEDDNYLALSSNEGFILNGDYVVSMFKKEIKIGNAVIEYSGSDTPVERINSTYRIDQEIVLQVLSVGNLYNPDVRYTFNIPIEDKPQQFYWNVYGPWQPCSKLCQGERKRKPICTRESDQLMVSDQRCDKIPQPDPVTELCNLNCELRWHIVRKSECSVQCGMGYKTLEISCAKYSKLEGKIEKYDDRYCSG
;
A
#
# COMPACT_ATOMS: atom_id res chain seq x y z
N ASN A 1 0.18 -24.16 15.80
CA ASN A 1 0.20 -22.68 15.87
C ASN A 1 0.07 -22.08 14.49
N SER A 2 -1.09 -21.51 14.16
CA SER A 2 -1.30 -20.80 12.89
C SER A 2 -0.68 -19.40 12.95
N LYS A 3 0.03 -18.99 11.89
CA LYS A 3 0.66 -17.65 11.74
C LYS A 3 -0.28 -16.63 11.07
N ALA A 4 -1.51 -17.01 10.76
CA ALA A 4 -2.44 -16.16 10.02
C ALA A 4 -2.79 -14.89 10.81
N ARG A 5 -2.62 -13.73 10.18
CA ARG A 5 -2.99 -12.42 10.73
C ARG A 5 -4.22 -11.88 10.01
N ARG A 6 -4.96 -10.99 10.67
CA ARG A 6 -6.06 -10.27 10.03
C ARG A 6 -5.51 -9.23 9.08
N ASP A 7 -6.18 -9.07 7.95
CA ASP A 7 -5.94 -7.97 7.02
C ASP A 7 -6.58 -6.67 7.54
N LYS A 8 -6.42 -5.55 6.81
CA LYS A 8 -6.97 -4.24 7.21
C LYS A 8 -8.50 -4.23 7.27
N CYS A 9 -9.15 -5.18 6.60
CA CYS A 9 -10.60 -5.35 6.54
C CYS A 9 -11.14 -6.20 7.70
N GLY A 10 -10.25 -6.70 8.57
CA GLY A 10 -10.62 -7.57 9.69
C GLY A 10 -10.76 -9.05 9.33
N VAL A 11 -10.38 -9.46 8.11
CA VAL A 11 -10.47 -10.85 7.64
C VAL A 11 -9.18 -11.61 7.93
N CYS A 12 -9.27 -12.75 8.63
CA CYS A 12 -8.12 -13.61 8.90
C CYS A 12 -7.56 -14.20 7.59
N GLY A 13 -6.28 -13.96 7.30
CA GLY A 13 -5.66 -14.39 6.05
C GLY A 13 -6.18 -13.65 4.81
N GLY A 14 -6.87 -12.52 5.01
CA GLY A 14 -7.39 -11.70 3.92
C GLY A 14 -6.30 -10.98 3.13
N ASP A 15 -6.72 -10.41 2.00
CA ASP A 15 -5.86 -9.78 1.00
C ASP A 15 -6.08 -8.27 0.89
N ASN A 16 -6.74 -7.65 1.88
CA ASN A 16 -7.07 -6.22 1.93
C ASN A 16 -8.09 -5.75 0.87
N SER A 17 -8.74 -6.67 0.15
CA SER A 17 -9.66 -6.33 -0.96
C SER A 17 -11.13 -6.22 -0.53
N SER A 18 -11.52 -6.78 0.61
CA SER A 18 -12.93 -6.90 1.04
C SER A 18 -13.54 -5.62 1.65
N CYS A 19 -12.75 -4.56 1.75
CA CYS A 19 -13.13 -3.29 2.34
C CYS A 19 -12.54 -2.12 1.54
N LYS A 20 -13.13 -0.93 1.70
CA LYS A 20 -12.55 0.32 1.21
C LYS A 20 -12.06 1.16 2.38
N THR A 21 -10.91 1.81 2.20
CA THR A 21 -10.32 2.70 3.20
C THR A 21 -10.91 4.10 3.05
N ILE A 22 -11.42 4.66 4.14
CA ILE A 22 -11.87 6.03 4.27
C ILE A 22 -10.84 6.78 5.10
N ALA A 23 -10.41 7.95 4.64
CA ALA A 23 -9.47 8.79 5.36
C ALA A 23 -9.84 10.27 5.17
N GLY A 24 -9.49 11.10 6.15
CA GLY A 24 -9.73 12.53 6.09
C GLY A 24 -9.05 13.29 7.22
N THR A 25 -9.20 14.62 7.18
CA THR A 25 -8.68 15.52 8.19
C THR A 25 -9.76 16.49 8.67
N PHE A 26 -9.57 17.05 9.86
CA PHE A 26 -10.46 18.03 10.44
C PHE A 26 -9.65 19.03 11.26
N ASN A 27 -9.76 20.32 10.93
CA ASN A 27 -8.84 21.34 11.43
C ASN A 27 -9.52 22.68 11.77
N THR A 28 -10.85 22.75 11.78
CA THR A 28 -11.60 23.97 12.08
C THR A 28 -12.65 23.67 13.15
N VAL A 29 -12.65 24.46 14.23
CA VAL A 29 -13.45 24.20 15.42
C VAL A 29 -14.20 25.45 15.87
N HIS A 30 -15.33 25.23 16.54
CA HIS A 30 -15.99 26.19 17.44
C HIS A 30 -15.85 25.72 18.88
N TYR A 31 -16.15 26.60 19.85
CA TYR A 31 -16.17 26.20 21.25
C TYR A 31 -17.18 25.05 21.49
N GLY A 32 -16.78 24.06 22.29
CA GLY A 32 -17.58 22.88 22.60
C GLY A 32 -17.30 21.68 21.70
N TYR A 33 -18.30 20.81 21.56
CA TYR A 33 -18.18 19.57 20.79
C TYR A 33 -18.39 19.82 19.29
N ASN A 34 -17.37 19.49 18.49
CA ASN A 34 -17.38 19.59 17.04
C ASN A 34 -17.51 18.19 16.43
N THR A 35 -18.46 17.98 15.53
CA THR A 35 -18.60 16.69 14.84
C THR A 35 -17.61 16.59 13.69
N VAL A 36 -16.77 15.55 13.72
CA VAL A 36 -15.76 15.28 12.68
C VAL A 36 -16.34 14.37 11.59
N ILE A 37 -16.82 13.19 11.97
CA ILE A 37 -17.39 12.20 11.04
C ILE A 37 -18.22 11.15 11.80
N ARG A 38 -19.20 10.56 11.10
CA ARG A 38 -19.91 9.34 11.53
C ARG A 38 -19.20 8.12 10.97
N ILE A 39 -18.78 7.21 11.84
CA ILE A 39 -18.12 5.96 11.49
C ILE A 39 -19.18 4.84 11.55
N PRO A 40 -19.58 4.26 10.41
CA PRO A 40 -20.71 3.35 10.36
C PRO A 40 -20.39 1.99 10.98
N ALA A 41 -21.44 1.27 11.38
CA ALA A 41 -21.36 -0.13 11.76
C ALA A 41 -20.62 -0.96 10.70
N GLY A 42 -19.83 -1.94 11.15
CA GLY A 42 -18.98 -2.77 10.31
C GLY A 42 -17.58 -2.20 10.06
N ALA A 43 -17.30 -0.94 10.43
CA ALA A 43 -15.98 -0.38 10.27
C ALA A 43 -14.91 -1.14 11.07
N THR A 44 -13.71 -1.24 10.49
CA THR A 44 -12.53 -1.93 11.05
C THR A 44 -11.29 -1.06 10.95
N ASN A 45 -10.27 -1.37 11.75
CA ASN A 45 -8.97 -0.71 11.71
C ASN A 45 -9.09 0.83 11.77
N ILE A 46 -9.92 1.30 12.70
CA ILE A 46 -10.06 2.72 13.01
C ILE A 46 -8.74 3.17 13.62
N ASP A 47 -8.15 4.22 13.05
CA ASP A 47 -6.98 4.93 13.58
C ASP A 47 -7.26 6.43 13.46
N ILE A 48 -7.37 7.10 14.60
CA ILE A 48 -7.66 8.53 14.70
C ILE A 48 -6.55 9.14 15.54
N ARG A 49 -6.01 10.26 15.07
CA ARG A 49 -4.99 11.02 15.77
C ARG A 49 -5.36 12.49 15.78
N GLN A 50 -5.22 13.11 16.93
CA GLN A 50 -5.27 14.55 17.11
C GLN A 50 -3.84 14.97 17.44
N HIS A 51 -3.34 16.02 16.79
CA HIS A 51 -1.99 16.51 16.98
C HIS A 51 -2.03 17.91 17.57
N SER A 52 -1.40 18.06 18.74
CA SER A 52 -1.34 19.34 19.41
C SER A 52 -0.66 20.41 18.56
N TYR A 53 -1.33 21.56 18.44
CA TYR A 53 -0.80 22.73 17.76
C TYR A 53 0.49 23.24 18.40
N SER A 54 0.56 23.21 19.74
CA SER A 54 1.69 23.69 20.52
C SER A 54 2.81 22.65 20.68
N GLY A 55 2.55 21.41 20.29
CA GLY A 55 3.43 20.27 20.55
C GLY A 55 3.45 19.85 22.03
N LYS A 56 2.56 20.39 22.85
CA LYS A 56 2.38 20.04 24.27
C LYS A 56 1.00 19.41 24.51
N PRO A 57 0.82 18.61 25.58
CA PRO A 57 -0.48 18.02 25.91
C PRO A 57 -1.59 19.06 26.17
N GLU A 58 -1.24 20.26 26.66
CA GLU A 58 -2.22 21.31 26.88
C GLU A 58 -2.46 22.08 25.56
N ASP A 59 -3.47 21.65 24.79
CA ASP A 59 -3.83 22.27 23.51
C ASP A 59 -5.32 22.61 23.37
N ASP A 60 -6.08 22.47 24.46
CA ASP A 60 -7.51 22.75 24.57
C ASP A 60 -8.41 21.92 23.62
N ASN A 61 -7.89 20.85 22.99
CA ASN A 61 -8.59 20.04 21.98
C ASN A 61 -8.54 18.54 22.30
N TYR A 62 -9.68 17.95 22.64
CA TYR A 62 -9.73 16.57 23.14
C TYR A 62 -10.60 15.68 22.25
N LEU A 63 -10.12 14.49 21.91
CA LEU A 63 -10.91 13.51 21.15
C LEU A 63 -12.09 13.01 21.98
N ALA A 64 -13.27 12.94 21.37
CA ALA A 64 -14.48 12.40 21.99
C ALA A 64 -15.20 11.44 21.04
N LEU A 65 -15.92 10.49 21.63
CA LEU A 65 -16.76 9.56 20.88
C LEU A 65 -18.15 9.51 21.50
N SER A 66 -19.17 9.48 20.64
CA SER A 66 -20.55 9.22 21.04
C SER A 66 -21.18 8.15 20.17
N SER A 67 -22.26 7.55 20.68
CA SER A 67 -23.18 6.69 19.96
C SER A 67 -24.57 7.30 19.97
N ASN A 68 -25.55 6.56 19.46
CA ASN A 68 -26.97 6.85 19.63
C ASN A 68 -27.43 6.89 21.10
N GLU A 69 -26.68 6.28 22.03
CA GLU A 69 -26.99 6.22 23.46
C GLU A 69 -26.31 7.34 24.28
N GLY A 70 -25.48 8.16 23.65
CA GLY A 70 -24.75 9.26 24.31
C GLY A 70 -23.24 9.12 24.18
N PHE A 71 -22.48 9.83 25.02
CA PHE A 71 -21.03 9.81 24.98
C PHE A 71 -20.46 8.49 25.53
N ILE A 72 -19.52 7.92 24.80
CA ILE A 72 -18.76 6.73 25.20
C ILE A 72 -17.30 7.06 25.56
N LEU A 73 -16.81 8.22 25.11
CA LEU A 73 -15.50 8.77 25.47
C LEU A 73 -15.58 10.30 25.57
N ASN A 74 -14.99 10.85 26.64
CA ASN A 74 -14.82 12.28 26.88
C ASN A 74 -16.12 13.11 26.69
N GLY A 75 -17.21 12.62 27.30
CA GLY A 75 -18.51 13.29 27.36
C GLY A 75 -18.63 14.28 28.53
N ASP A 76 -19.70 15.06 28.53
CA ASP A 76 -20.07 15.97 29.63
C ASP A 76 -18.95 16.93 30.06
N TYR A 77 -18.10 17.35 29.12
CA TYR A 77 -16.92 18.19 29.38
C TYR A 77 -15.89 17.55 30.34
N VAL A 78 -15.93 16.23 30.52
CA VAL A 78 -14.98 15.47 31.35
C VAL A 78 -13.99 14.73 30.47
N VAL A 79 -12.72 15.09 30.55
CA VAL A 79 -11.64 14.54 29.72
C VAL A 79 -10.81 13.51 30.51
N SER A 80 -10.53 12.37 29.88
CA SER A 80 -9.62 11.36 30.43
C SER A 80 -8.17 11.67 30.06
N MET A 81 -7.33 11.89 31.07
CA MET A 81 -5.89 12.07 30.90
C MET A 81 -5.16 10.75 30.61
N PHE A 82 -5.73 9.61 31.02
CA PHE A 82 -5.10 8.30 30.93
C PHE A 82 -5.71 7.42 29.85
N LYS A 83 -4.96 6.38 29.48
CA LYS A 83 -5.41 5.32 28.57
C LYS A 83 -6.74 4.74 29.03
N LYS A 84 -7.68 4.58 28.11
CA LYS A 84 -8.97 3.90 28.33
C LYS A 84 -9.22 2.83 27.28
N GLU A 85 -9.83 1.72 27.71
CA GLU A 85 -10.38 0.70 26.83
C GLU A 85 -11.89 0.72 26.92
N ILE A 86 -12.57 0.89 25.79
CA ILE A 86 -14.02 1.01 25.69
C ILE A 86 -14.53 -0.15 24.84
N LYS A 87 -15.46 -0.93 25.38
CA LYS A 87 -16.06 -2.05 24.66
C LYS A 87 -17.32 -1.58 23.95
N ILE A 88 -17.39 -1.84 22.64
CA ILE A 88 -18.54 -1.54 21.80
C ILE A 88 -18.89 -2.83 21.06
N GLY A 89 -19.86 -3.56 21.61
CA GLY A 89 -20.13 -4.93 21.18
C GLY A 89 -18.90 -5.83 21.31
N ASN A 90 -18.46 -6.38 20.18
CA ASN A 90 -17.23 -7.19 20.09
C ASN A 90 -15.96 -6.36 19.84
N ALA A 91 -16.09 -5.06 19.54
CA ALA A 91 -14.95 -4.20 19.31
C ALA A 91 -14.39 -3.68 20.63
N VAL A 92 -13.07 -3.44 20.65
CA VAL A 92 -12.39 -2.73 21.73
C VAL A 92 -11.77 -1.48 21.14
N ILE A 93 -12.19 -0.32 21.63
CA ILE A 93 -11.58 0.97 21.31
C ILE A 93 -10.54 1.29 22.37
N GLU A 94 -9.29 1.54 21.98
CA GLU A 94 -8.26 2.03 22.90
C GLU A 94 -8.00 3.51 22.64
N TYR A 95 -8.17 4.31 23.69
CA TYR A 95 -7.84 5.73 23.71
C TYR A 95 -6.56 5.95 24.51
N SER A 96 -5.63 6.78 24.02
CA SER A 96 -4.31 7.00 24.65
C SER A 96 -4.36 7.82 25.94
N GLY A 97 -5.37 8.67 26.12
CA GLY A 97 -5.34 9.74 27.11
C GLY A 97 -4.91 11.08 26.52
N SER A 98 -5.38 12.17 27.14
CA SER A 98 -5.07 13.56 26.71
C SER A 98 -3.73 14.08 27.22
N ASP A 99 -3.05 13.37 28.13
CA ASP A 99 -1.75 13.79 28.68
C ASP A 99 -0.58 13.46 27.73
N THR A 100 -0.80 13.68 26.43
CA THR A 100 0.22 13.46 25.39
C THR A 100 0.03 14.48 24.27
N PRO A 101 1.10 14.91 23.57
CA PRO A 101 0.96 15.82 22.43
C PRO A 101 0.20 15.23 21.23
N VAL A 102 -0.06 13.92 21.21
CA VAL A 102 -0.77 13.24 20.15
C VAL A 102 -1.78 12.28 20.76
N GLU A 103 -3.03 12.71 20.88
CA GLU A 103 -4.10 11.82 21.28
C GLU A 103 -4.40 10.81 20.18
N ARG A 104 -4.65 9.58 20.57
CA ARG A 104 -4.93 8.49 19.65
C ARG A 104 -6.13 7.67 20.09
N ILE A 105 -6.97 7.35 19.11
CA ILE A 105 -8.01 6.33 19.23
C ILE A 105 -7.72 5.27 18.18
N ASN A 106 -7.66 4.01 18.60
CA ASN A 106 -7.60 2.87 17.71
C ASN A 106 -8.77 1.90 17.99
N SER A 107 -9.05 0.99 17.05
CA SER A 107 -10.00 -0.10 17.27
C SER A 107 -9.37 -1.46 17.05
N THR A 108 -9.67 -2.40 17.93
CA THR A 108 -9.51 -3.83 17.71
C THR A 108 -10.87 -4.44 17.36
N TYR A 109 -10.91 -5.22 16.28
CA TYR A 109 -12.12 -5.82 15.69
C TYR A 109 -13.09 -4.82 15.05
N ARG A 110 -14.21 -5.34 14.51
CA ARG A 110 -15.25 -4.56 13.83
C ARG A 110 -16.22 -3.97 14.84
N ILE A 111 -16.55 -2.68 14.69
CA ILE A 111 -17.67 -2.09 15.43
C ILE A 111 -18.99 -2.61 14.86
N ASP A 112 -19.98 -2.84 15.71
CA ASP A 112 -21.31 -3.36 15.35
C ASP A 112 -22.39 -2.28 15.30
N GLN A 113 -22.09 -1.08 15.80
CA GLN A 113 -22.94 0.10 15.76
C GLN A 113 -22.18 1.32 15.22
N GLU A 114 -22.93 2.32 14.74
CA GLU A 114 -22.35 3.61 14.34
C GLU A 114 -21.82 4.36 15.57
N ILE A 115 -20.65 4.98 15.42
CA ILE A 115 -20.09 5.92 16.40
C ILE A 115 -19.80 7.25 15.72
N VAL A 116 -19.87 8.33 16.48
CA VAL A 116 -19.57 9.69 16.00
C VAL A 116 -18.25 10.14 16.60
N LEU A 117 -17.29 10.45 15.74
CA LEU A 117 -16.05 11.09 16.13
C LEU A 117 -16.28 12.58 16.32
N GLN A 118 -15.88 13.09 17.47
CA GLN A 118 -15.98 14.50 17.84
C GLN A 118 -14.66 15.01 18.42
N VAL A 119 -14.49 16.33 18.40
CA VAL A 119 -13.43 17.04 19.13
C VAL A 119 -14.09 18.02 20.08
N LEU A 120 -13.75 17.92 21.36
CA LEU A 120 -14.10 18.91 22.37
C LEU A 120 -13.03 20.01 22.37
N SER A 121 -13.39 21.21 21.94
CA SER A 121 -12.50 22.38 21.98
C SER A 121 -12.92 23.32 23.10
N VAL A 122 -12.10 23.42 24.15
CA VAL A 122 -12.41 24.18 25.37
C VAL A 122 -11.24 25.07 25.76
N GLY A 123 -11.32 26.35 25.37
CA GLY A 123 -10.27 27.33 25.65
C GLY A 123 -9.90 28.07 24.37
N ASN A 124 -8.62 28.09 24.06
CA ASN A 124 -8.13 28.70 22.84
C ASN A 124 -8.49 27.81 21.64
N LEU A 125 -9.18 28.39 20.65
CA LEU A 125 -9.65 27.67 19.46
C LEU A 125 -8.51 27.44 18.45
N TYR A 126 -7.39 26.89 18.93
CA TYR A 126 -6.32 26.41 18.08
C TYR A 126 -6.79 25.26 17.20
N ASN A 127 -6.10 25.09 16.08
CA ASN A 127 -6.47 24.08 15.11
C ASN A 127 -6.13 22.67 15.66
N PRO A 128 -7.08 21.72 15.67
CA PRO A 128 -6.88 20.44 16.34
C PRO A 128 -6.05 19.41 15.56
N ASP A 129 -5.76 19.64 14.26
CA ASP A 129 -5.07 18.69 13.35
C ASP A 129 -5.52 17.22 13.55
N VAL A 130 -6.83 16.99 13.45
CA VAL A 130 -7.37 15.62 13.54
C VAL A 130 -7.22 14.94 12.20
N ARG A 131 -6.70 13.72 12.23
CA ARG A 131 -6.54 12.83 11.08
C ARG A 131 -7.16 11.50 11.41
N TYR A 132 -8.05 11.02 10.57
CA TYR A 132 -8.73 9.75 10.78
C TYR A 132 -8.59 8.85 9.56
N THR A 133 -8.52 7.55 9.82
CA THR A 133 -8.65 6.49 8.82
C THR A 133 -9.41 5.31 9.40
N PHE A 134 -10.24 4.67 8.58
CA PHE A 134 -10.94 3.43 8.92
C PHE A 134 -11.31 2.68 7.64
N ASN A 135 -11.63 1.40 7.77
CA ASN A 135 -12.03 0.56 6.64
C ASN A 135 -13.50 0.18 6.78
N ILE A 136 -14.29 0.41 5.73
CA ILE A 136 -15.68 -0.04 5.69
C ILE A 136 -15.85 -1.24 4.75
N PRO A 137 -16.60 -2.27 5.17
CA PRO A 137 -16.86 -3.43 4.34
C PRO A 137 -17.56 -2.98 3.06
N ILE A 138 -17.22 -3.62 1.94
CA ILE A 138 -17.95 -3.41 0.70
C ILE A 138 -19.21 -4.28 0.80
N GLU A 139 -20.35 -3.69 1.17
CA GLU A 139 -21.63 -4.41 1.31
C GLU A 139 -22.11 -5.01 -0.03
N ASP A 140 -22.74 -6.18 0.11
CA ASP A 140 -23.02 -7.21 -0.87
C ASP A 140 -23.87 -6.76 -2.09
N LYS A 141 -23.21 -6.44 -3.19
CA LYS A 141 -23.48 -7.26 -4.38
C LYS A 141 -22.43 -8.36 -4.40
N PRO A 142 -22.76 -9.61 -4.80
CA PRO A 142 -21.75 -10.63 -5.01
C PRO A 142 -20.69 -10.02 -5.92
N GLN A 143 -19.53 -9.72 -5.34
CA GLN A 143 -18.43 -9.12 -6.09
C GLN A 143 -18.06 -10.15 -7.14
N GLN A 144 -18.24 -9.79 -8.39
CA GLN A 144 -17.84 -10.64 -9.49
C GLN A 144 -16.33 -10.49 -9.65
N PHE A 145 -15.67 -11.63 -9.55
CA PHE A 145 -14.25 -11.76 -9.83
C PHE A 145 -14.11 -12.53 -11.13
N TYR A 146 -13.08 -12.20 -11.90
CA TYR A 146 -12.77 -12.91 -13.12
C TYR A 146 -11.26 -12.95 -13.34
N TRP A 147 -10.80 -13.93 -14.12
CA TRP A 147 -9.41 -14.00 -14.56
C TRP A 147 -9.18 -13.00 -15.69
N ASN A 148 -8.46 -11.92 -15.40
CA ASN A 148 -8.02 -10.98 -16.40
C ASN A 148 -6.75 -11.50 -17.09
N VAL A 149 -6.87 -11.87 -18.38
CA VAL A 149 -5.77 -12.41 -19.21
C VAL A 149 -4.74 -11.36 -19.62
N TYR A 150 -5.03 -10.07 -19.39
CA TYR A 150 -4.16 -8.94 -19.71
C TYR A 150 -3.36 -8.46 -18.49
N GLY A 151 -3.01 -9.38 -17.58
CA GLY A 151 -2.09 -9.10 -16.49
C GLY A 151 -0.71 -8.60 -16.95
N PRO A 152 0.10 -8.04 -16.05
CA PRO A 152 1.39 -7.46 -16.40
C PRO A 152 2.36 -8.54 -16.93
N TRP A 153 3.17 -8.14 -17.92
CA TRP A 153 4.26 -8.97 -18.41
C TRP A 153 5.38 -9.08 -17.38
N GLN A 154 5.92 -10.29 -17.21
CA GLN A 154 7.18 -10.45 -16.50
C GLN A 154 8.33 -9.84 -17.32
N PRO A 155 9.49 -9.55 -16.68
CA PRO A 155 10.69 -9.15 -17.40
C PRO A 155 11.10 -10.15 -18.48
N CYS A 156 11.69 -9.66 -19.58
CA CYS A 156 12.19 -10.55 -20.64
C CYS A 156 13.28 -11.47 -20.10
N SER A 157 13.24 -12.76 -20.44
CA SER A 157 14.18 -13.77 -19.93
C SER A 157 15.62 -13.55 -20.37
N LYS A 158 15.84 -12.83 -21.48
CA LYS A 158 17.16 -12.50 -22.03
C LYS A 158 17.22 -11.04 -22.49
N LEU A 159 18.43 -10.49 -22.50
CA LEU A 159 18.67 -9.13 -23.00
C LEU A 159 18.34 -8.98 -24.50
N CYS A 160 18.52 -10.04 -25.28
CA CYS A 160 18.14 -10.18 -26.68
C CYS A 160 17.59 -11.58 -26.94
N GLN A 161 16.64 -11.70 -27.88
CA GLN A 161 16.01 -12.99 -28.26
C GLN A 161 15.48 -13.76 -27.04
N GLY A 162 14.78 -13.05 -26.16
CA GLY A 162 14.19 -13.64 -24.96
C GLY A 162 12.73 -13.99 -25.15
N GLU A 163 12.15 -14.49 -24.08
CA GLU A 163 10.74 -14.76 -23.92
C GLU A 163 10.23 -14.06 -22.67
N ARG A 164 9.01 -13.52 -22.74
CA ARG A 164 8.29 -13.03 -21.58
C ARG A 164 6.95 -13.74 -21.48
N LYS A 165 6.52 -13.98 -20.24
CA LYS A 165 5.25 -14.61 -19.91
C LYS A 165 4.41 -13.63 -19.12
N ARG A 166 3.10 -13.66 -19.34
CA ARG A 166 2.11 -13.04 -18.46
C ARG A 166 1.15 -14.11 -18.01
N LYS A 167 0.83 -14.11 -16.73
CA LYS A 167 -0.20 -14.97 -16.15
C LYS A 167 -1.50 -14.19 -16.00
N PRO A 168 -2.67 -14.85 -16.09
CA PRO A 168 -3.91 -14.22 -15.70
C PRO A 168 -3.86 -13.79 -14.23
N ILE A 169 -4.48 -12.66 -13.93
CA ILE A 169 -4.60 -12.13 -12.57
C ILE A 169 -6.07 -12.11 -12.17
N CYS A 170 -6.37 -12.40 -10.91
CA CYS A 170 -7.74 -12.27 -10.41
C CYS A 170 -8.08 -10.77 -10.27
N THR A 171 -9.16 -10.33 -10.92
CA THR A 171 -9.57 -8.93 -10.96
C THR A 171 -11.02 -8.79 -10.53
N ARG A 172 -11.28 -7.77 -9.73
CA ARG A 172 -12.64 -7.39 -9.35
C ARG A 172 -13.28 -6.55 -10.45
N GLU A 173 -14.47 -6.94 -10.89
CA GLU A 173 -15.16 -6.29 -12.01
C GLU A 173 -15.54 -4.83 -11.71
N SER A 174 -15.93 -4.51 -10.47
CA SER A 174 -16.48 -3.19 -10.12
C SER A 174 -15.51 -2.02 -10.28
N ASP A 175 -14.23 -2.23 -10.01
CA ASP A 175 -13.19 -1.19 -9.99
C ASP A 175 -11.90 -1.60 -10.70
N GLN A 176 -11.90 -2.77 -11.35
CA GLN A 176 -10.74 -3.34 -12.06
C GLN A 176 -9.51 -3.53 -11.15
N LEU A 177 -9.72 -3.66 -9.84
CA LEU A 177 -8.64 -3.88 -8.89
C LEU A 177 -8.12 -5.31 -8.99
N MET A 178 -6.80 -5.45 -9.09
CA MET A 178 -6.11 -6.73 -8.94
C MET A 178 -6.22 -7.19 -7.48
N VAL A 179 -6.78 -8.37 -7.27
CA VAL A 179 -7.01 -8.98 -5.95
C VAL A 179 -6.26 -10.31 -5.83
N SER A 180 -6.34 -10.97 -4.68
CA SER A 180 -5.75 -12.30 -4.51
C SER A 180 -6.38 -13.33 -5.44
N ASP A 181 -5.55 -14.21 -6.00
CA ASP A 181 -5.96 -15.35 -6.83
C ASP A 181 -7.04 -16.21 -6.12
N GLN A 182 -7.05 -16.22 -4.78
CA GLN A 182 -8.06 -16.92 -3.96
C GLN A 182 -9.51 -16.50 -4.24
N ARG A 183 -9.73 -15.26 -4.69
CA ARG A 183 -11.08 -14.78 -5.05
C ARG A 183 -11.60 -15.41 -6.34
N CYS A 184 -10.70 -15.97 -7.15
CA CYS A 184 -10.98 -16.66 -8.39
C CYS A 184 -10.76 -18.18 -8.32
N ASP A 185 -10.47 -18.77 -7.14
CA ASP A 185 -10.16 -20.21 -6.99
C ASP A 185 -11.23 -21.15 -7.57
N LYS A 186 -12.49 -20.70 -7.60
CA LYS A 186 -13.63 -21.45 -8.15
C LYS A 186 -13.83 -21.26 -9.66
N ILE A 187 -13.06 -20.38 -10.29
CA ILE A 187 -13.14 -20.04 -11.70
C ILE A 187 -11.95 -20.70 -12.41
N PRO A 188 -12.16 -21.46 -13.49
CA PRO A 188 -11.07 -22.05 -14.26
C PRO A 188 -10.05 -20.98 -14.69
N GLN A 189 -8.78 -21.16 -14.29
CA GLN A 189 -7.71 -20.23 -14.65
C GLN A 189 -7.28 -20.46 -16.11
N PRO A 190 -7.27 -19.43 -16.97
CA PRO A 190 -6.75 -19.53 -18.32
C PRO A 190 -5.24 -19.83 -18.35
N ASP A 191 -4.75 -20.34 -19.48
CA ASP A 191 -3.33 -20.57 -19.65
C ASP A 191 -2.52 -19.25 -19.70
N PRO A 192 -1.30 -19.23 -19.16
CA PRO A 192 -0.39 -18.11 -19.31
C PRO A 192 -0.01 -17.87 -20.77
N VAL A 193 0.07 -16.59 -21.17
CA VAL A 193 0.51 -16.20 -22.51
C VAL A 193 2.02 -16.02 -22.50
N THR A 194 2.71 -16.62 -23.48
CA THR A 194 4.15 -16.45 -23.71
C THR A 194 4.38 -15.74 -25.04
N GLU A 195 5.29 -14.78 -25.08
CA GLU A 195 5.70 -14.11 -26.31
C GLU A 195 7.20 -13.83 -26.34
N LEU A 196 7.73 -13.70 -27.56
CA LEU A 196 9.12 -13.31 -27.78
C LEU A 196 9.32 -11.82 -27.45
N CYS A 197 10.47 -11.50 -26.87
CA CYS A 197 10.85 -10.13 -26.52
C CYS A 197 12.31 -9.84 -26.89
N ASN A 198 12.63 -8.55 -26.99
CA ASN A 198 13.96 -8.07 -27.35
C ASN A 198 14.49 -8.65 -28.68
N LEU A 199 13.62 -8.67 -29.71
CA LEU A 199 13.97 -9.22 -31.03
C LEU A 199 14.89 -8.31 -31.85
N ASN A 200 14.87 -7.01 -31.56
CA ASN A 200 15.58 -5.98 -32.31
C ASN A 200 16.99 -5.67 -31.77
N CYS A 201 17.66 -6.66 -31.21
CA CYS A 201 19.04 -6.51 -30.77
C CYS A 201 19.87 -7.77 -31.00
N GLU A 202 21.17 -7.71 -30.74
CA GLU A 202 22.07 -8.86 -30.80
C GLU A 202 23.15 -8.68 -29.74
N LEU A 203 23.49 -9.76 -29.04
CA LEU A 203 24.65 -9.79 -28.14
C LEU A 203 25.83 -10.38 -28.90
N ARG A 204 26.95 -9.66 -28.92
CA ARG A 204 28.21 -10.16 -29.49
C ARG A 204 29.41 -9.56 -28.80
N TRP A 205 30.53 -10.27 -28.89
CA TRP A 205 31.83 -9.76 -28.46
C TRP A 205 32.22 -8.52 -29.27
N HIS A 206 32.52 -7.43 -28.58
CA HIS A 206 32.95 -6.17 -29.15
C HIS A 206 34.39 -5.88 -28.76
N ILE A 207 35.23 -5.50 -29.74
CA ILE A 207 36.61 -5.09 -29.48
C ILE A 207 36.58 -3.66 -28.92
N VAL A 208 36.89 -3.53 -27.63
CA VAL A 208 36.98 -2.24 -26.93
C VAL A 208 38.28 -1.53 -27.27
N ARG A 209 39.39 -2.27 -27.24
CA ARG A 209 40.73 -1.71 -27.47
C ARG A 209 41.61 -2.70 -28.22
N LYS A 210 42.54 -2.16 -29.01
CA LYS A 210 43.61 -2.91 -29.67
C LYS A 210 44.94 -2.39 -29.15
N SER A 211 45.84 -3.28 -28.74
CA SER A 211 47.21 -2.88 -28.42
C SER A 211 47.96 -2.47 -29.69
N GLU A 212 49.07 -1.75 -29.51
CA GLU A 212 50.07 -1.62 -30.57
C GLU A 212 50.70 -2.99 -30.89
N CYS A 213 51.30 -3.10 -32.06
CA CYS A 213 52.03 -4.30 -32.46
C CYS A 213 53.27 -4.49 -31.58
N SER A 214 53.56 -5.74 -31.20
CA SER A 214 54.73 -6.08 -30.39
C SER A 214 56.08 -5.73 -31.03
N VAL A 215 56.10 -5.52 -32.36
CA VAL A 215 57.29 -5.17 -33.15
C VAL A 215 56.91 -4.16 -34.26
N GLN A 216 57.87 -3.34 -34.68
CA GLN A 216 57.70 -2.37 -35.76
C GLN A 216 57.89 -2.97 -37.17
N CYS A 217 58.68 -4.03 -37.32
CA CYS A 217 58.82 -4.80 -38.55
C CYS A 217 59.07 -6.29 -38.25
N GLY A 218 58.66 -7.18 -39.16
CA GLY A 218 58.71 -8.64 -38.96
C GLY A 218 57.43 -9.24 -38.34
N MET A 219 57.50 -10.49 -37.90
CA MET A 219 56.35 -11.19 -37.28
C MET A 219 56.19 -10.81 -35.80
N GLY A 220 54.98 -10.44 -35.41
CA GLY A 220 54.62 -10.10 -34.03
C GLY A 220 53.15 -10.33 -33.74
N TYR A 221 52.72 -9.96 -32.54
CA TYR A 221 51.34 -10.12 -32.09
C TYR A 221 50.75 -8.79 -31.59
N LYS A 222 49.42 -8.74 -31.51
CA LYS A 222 48.67 -7.66 -30.87
C LYS A 222 47.59 -8.28 -29.98
N THR A 223 47.34 -7.65 -28.85
CA THR A 223 46.31 -8.07 -27.90
C THR A 223 45.02 -7.30 -28.18
N LEU A 224 43.89 -8.01 -28.18
CA LEU A 224 42.55 -7.43 -28.31
C LEU A 224 41.87 -7.47 -26.94
N GLU A 225 41.43 -6.31 -26.46
CA GLU A 225 40.54 -6.23 -25.31
C GLU A 225 39.09 -6.32 -25.82
N ILE A 226 38.39 -7.39 -25.46
CA ILE A 226 37.01 -7.63 -25.86
C ILE A 226 36.07 -7.50 -24.66
N SER A 227 34.85 -7.06 -24.92
CA SER A 227 33.77 -7.12 -23.93
C SER A 227 32.45 -7.46 -24.58
N CYS A 228 31.53 -8.04 -23.82
CA CYS A 228 30.17 -8.26 -24.30
C CYS A 228 29.48 -6.93 -24.60
N ALA A 229 28.80 -6.86 -25.74
CA ALA A 229 28.01 -5.68 -26.09
C ALA A 229 26.69 -6.06 -26.76
N LYS A 230 25.66 -5.26 -26.47
CA LYS A 230 24.35 -5.29 -27.09
C LYS A 230 24.32 -4.31 -28.25
N TYR A 231 23.91 -4.81 -29.41
CA TYR A 231 23.76 -4.03 -30.63
C TYR A 231 22.28 -3.85 -30.91
N SER A 232 21.82 -2.61 -30.99
CA SER A 232 20.46 -2.29 -31.39
C SER A 232 20.36 -2.34 -32.92
N LYS A 233 19.48 -3.19 -33.47
CA LYS A 233 19.24 -3.27 -34.92
C LYS A 233 18.51 -2.05 -35.46
N LEU A 234 17.77 -1.34 -34.61
CA LEU A 234 16.98 -0.16 -34.99
C LEU A 234 17.79 1.13 -34.90
N GLU A 235 18.60 1.27 -33.86
CA GLU A 235 19.30 2.55 -33.55
C GLU A 235 20.77 2.53 -33.94
N GLY A 236 21.32 1.36 -34.33
CA GLY A 236 22.76 1.20 -34.58
C GLY A 236 23.63 1.40 -33.34
N LYS A 237 23.03 1.56 -32.16
CA LYS A 237 23.72 1.82 -30.90
C LYS A 237 24.37 0.56 -30.34
N ILE A 238 25.56 0.74 -29.78
CA ILE A 238 26.34 -0.29 -29.10
C ILE A 238 26.37 0.04 -27.61
N GLU A 239 25.98 -0.91 -26.78
CA GLU A 239 26.01 -0.77 -25.32
C GLU A 239 26.82 -1.90 -24.70
N LYS A 240 27.79 -1.57 -23.84
CA LYS A 240 28.65 -2.56 -23.17
C LYS A 240 27.88 -3.22 -22.02
N TYR A 241 27.98 -4.55 -21.92
CA TYR A 241 27.39 -5.38 -20.88
C TYR A 241 28.44 -6.28 -20.25
N ASP A 242 28.09 -6.91 -19.12
CA ASP A 242 28.93 -7.91 -18.44
C ASP A 242 29.19 -9.12 -19.34
N ASP A 243 30.42 -9.64 -19.30
CA ASP A 243 30.88 -10.71 -20.19
C ASP A 243 30.09 -12.02 -20.03
N ARG A 244 29.44 -12.24 -18.88
CA ARG A 244 28.56 -13.40 -18.64
C ARG A 244 27.40 -13.50 -19.64
N TYR A 245 26.94 -12.39 -20.20
CA TYR A 245 25.84 -12.39 -21.15
C TYR A 245 26.21 -12.87 -22.56
N CYS A 246 27.50 -12.80 -22.93
CA CYS A 246 28.02 -13.31 -24.20
C CYS A 246 28.78 -14.64 -24.06
N SER A 247 28.96 -15.12 -22.83
CA SER A 247 29.71 -16.34 -22.50
C SER A 247 28.81 -17.56 -22.26
N GLY A 248 27.49 -17.40 -22.40
CA GLY A 248 26.48 -18.43 -22.20
C GLY A 248 26.15 -19.24 -23.45
#